data_AF-A0A961RSX9-F1
#
_entry.id   AF-A0A961RSX9-F1
#
_cell.length_a   1.000
_cell.length_b   1.000
_cell.length_c   1.000
_cell.angle_alpha   90.00
_cell.angle_beta   90.00
_cell.angle_gamma   90.00
#
_symmetry.space_group_name_H-M   'P 1'
#
loop_
_entity.id
_entity.type
_entity.pdbx_description
1 polymer ?
#
loop_
_entity_poly.entity_id
_entity_poly.type
_entity_poly.pdbx_seq_one_letter_code
_entity_poly.pdbx_strand_id
1 'polypeptide(L)' 'MAGKTTLSTIAEHLGVSTATVSLALRDSPLVAETTRERIKKSAIDLGYIYNRRAASLRTSRSGIIGVLVHDIMNPFFAEI' A
#
# COMPACT_ATOMS: atom_id res chain seq x y z
N MET A 1 -22.59 -8.37 -6.11
CA MET A 1 -21.12 -8.40 -6.31
C MET A 1 -20.47 -7.82 -5.07
N ALA A 2 -19.75 -8.63 -4.29
CA ALA A 2 -19.02 -8.12 -3.13
C ALA A 2 -17.85 -7.25 -3.63
N GLY A 3 -18.04 -5.93 -3.63
CA GLY A 3 -17.02 -5.00 -4.08
C GLY A 3 -15.78 -5.10 -3.18
N LYS A 4 -14.59 -5.09 -3.79
CA LYS A 4 -13.31 -5.06 -3.06
C LYS A 4 -13.34 -3.95 -2.00
N THR A 5 -12.96 -4.27 -0.77
CA THR A 5 -12.74 -3.28 0.29
C THR A 5 -11.75 -2.23 -0.19
N THR A 6 -12.16 -0.97 -0.22
CA THR A 6 -11.32 0.17 -0.64
C THR A 6 -11.02 1.08 0.53
N LEU A 7 -10.15 2.08 0.30
CA LEU A 7 -9.89 3.14 1.30
C LEU A 7 -11.17 3.89 1.70
N SER A 8 -12.11 4.08 0.77
CA SER A 8 -13.40 4.72 1.05
C SER A 8 -14.25 3.90 2.01
N THR A 9 -14.25 2.57 1.85
CA THR A 9 -14.97 1.66 2.75
C THR A 9 -14.45 1.75 4.19
N ILE A 10 -13.12 1.79 4.37
CA ILE A 10 -12.50 1.94 5.71
C ILE A 10 -12.80 3.33 6.28
N ALA A 11 -12.75 4.36 5.44
CA ALA A 11 -13.02 5.74 5.83
C ALA A 11 -14.47 5.91 6.32
N GLU A 12 -15.44 5.36 5.60
CA GLU A 12 -16.85 5.33 5.99
C GLU A 12 -17.08 4.54 7.28
N HIS A 13 -16.45 3.37 7.41
CA HIS A 13 -16.56 2.53 8.61
C HIS A 13 -16.06 3.22 9.89
N LEU A 14 -15.03 4.07 9.78
CA LEU A 14 -14.40 4.76 10.90
C LEU A 14 -14.81 6.23 11.05
N GLY A 15 -15.62 6.77 10.13
CA GLY A 15 -16.02 8.18 10.11
C GLY A 15 -14.85 9.16 9.89
N VAL A 16 -13.81 8.75 9.16
CA VAL A 16 -12.63 9.57 8.88
C VAL A 16 -12.50 9.85 7.39
N SER A 17 -11.63 10.79 7.00
CA SER A 17 -11.38 11.04 5.58
C SER A 17 -10.54 9.93 4.94
N THR A 18 -10.72 9.70 3.64
CA THR A 18 -9.87 8.77 2.86
C THR A 18 -8.39 9.17 2.87
N ALA A 19 -8.09 10.47 2.99
CA ALA A 19 -6.74 10.98 3.15
C ALA A 19 -6.12 10.56 4.49
N THR A 20 -6.90 10.60 5.57
CA THR A 20 -6.48 10.15 6.91
C THR A 20 -6.16 8.65 6.90
N VAL A 21 -7.02 7.83 6.27
CA VAL A 21 -6.76 6.38 6.10
C VAL A 21 -5.47 6.16 5.31
N SER A 22 -5.29 6.87 4.20
CA SER A 22 -4.08 6.79 3.36
C SER A 22 -2.80 7.20 4.09
N LEU A 23 -2.87 8.21 4.97
CA LEU A 23 -1.74 8.63 5.81
C LEU A 23 -1.44 7.61 6.90
N ALA A 24 -2.48 7.09 7.56
CA ALA A 24 -2.34 6.09 8.62
C ALA A 24 -1.72 4.78 8.11
N LEU A 25 -2.15 4.31 6.94
CA LEU A 25 -1.61 3.10 6.30
C LEU A 25 -0.16 3.26 5.80
N ARG A 26 0.33 4.49 5.68
CA ARG A 26 1.73 4.81 5.32
C ARG A 26 2.60 5.16 6.53
N ASP A 27 2.10 4.94 7.74
CA ASP A 27 2.80 5.28 8.99
C ASP A 27 3.21 6.77 9.07
N SER A 28 2.37 7.65 8.53
CA SER A 28 2.65 9.08 8.58
C SER A 28 2.56 9.62 10.01
N PRO A 29 3.53 10.45 10.46
CA PRO A 29 3.50 11.07 11.79
C PRO A 29 2.37 12.11 11.95
N LEU A 30 1.71 12.48 10.86
CA LEU A 30 0.57 13.40 10.85
C LEU A 30 -0.72 12.79 11.43
N VAL A 31 -0.74 11.48 11.68
CA VAL A 31 -1.87 10.77 12.30
C VAL A 31 -1.45 10.28 13.67
N ALA A 32 -2.25 10.64 14.69
CA ALA A 32 -2.08 10.17 16.05
C ALA A 32 -2.00 8.64 16.11
N GLU A 33 -1.12 8.10 16.96
CA GLU A 33 -0.86 6.67 17.03
C GLU A 33 -2.13 5.86 17.32
N THR A 34 -2.96 6.32 18.25
CA THR A 34 -4.24 5.70 18.60
C THR A 34 -5.20 5.58 17.41
N THR A 35 -5.27 6.63 16.57
CA THR A 35 -6.08 6.63 15.35
C THR A 35 -5.48 5.72 14.28
N ARG A 36 -4.15 5.68 14.19
CA ARG A 36 -3.43 4.82 13.26
C ARG A 36 -3.67 3.34 13.55
N GLU A 37 -3.56 2.94 14.80
CA GLU A 37 -3.84 1.56 15.25
C GLU A 37 -5.28 1.16 14.96
N ARG A 38 -6.25 2.03 15.27
CA ARG A 38 -7.67 1.81 14.93
C ARG A 38 -7.88 1.59 13.45
N ILE A 39 -7.26 2.42 12.60
CA ILE A 39 -7.35 2.29 11.14
C ILE A 39 -6.73 0.98 10.66
N LYS A 40 -5.53 0.64 11.14
CA LYS A 40 -4.84 -0.61 10.78
C LYS A 40 -5.66 -1.84 11.17
N LYS A 41 -6.21 -1.85 12.40
CA LYS A 41 -7.08 -2.94 12.87
C LYS A 41 -8.32 -3.09 11.97
N SER A 42 -9.01 -1.98 11.71
CA SER A 42 -10.20 -1.99 10.85
C SER A 42 -9.88 -2.42 9.41
N ALA A 43 -8.71 -2.05 8.89
CA ALA A 43 -8.26 -2.48 7.57
C ALA A 43 -8.05 -4.01 7.51
N ILE A 44 -7.51 -4.61 8.58
CA ILE A 44 -7.35 -6.06 8.72
C ILE A 44 -8.72 -6.74 8.80
N ASP A 45 -9.60 -6.25 9.69
CA ASP A 45 -10.94 -6.81 9.92
C ASP A 45 -11.80 -6.79 8.65
N LEU A 46 -11.67 -5.74 7.82
CA LEU A 46 -12.38 -5.59 6.55
C LEU A 46 -11.66 -6.27 5.36
N GLY A 47 -10.52 -6.93 5.59
CA GLY A 47 -9.77 -7.63 4.54
C GLY A 47 -9.19 -6.69 3.47
N TYR A 48 -8.82 -5.47 3.84
CA TYR A 48 -8.22 -4.52 2.91
C TYR A 48 -6.86 -5.00 2.43
N ILE A 49 -6.72 -5.14 1.11
CA ILE A 49 -5.46 -5.49 0.46
C ILE A 49 -4.95 -4.27 -0.30
N TYR A 50 -3.74 -3.83 0.05
CA TYR A 50 -3.12 -2.67 -0.57
C TYR A 50 -2.84 -2.92 -2.06
N ASN A 51 -3.50 -2.16 -2.93
CA ASN A 51 -3.30 -2.26 -4.37
C ASN A 51 -2.09 -1.43 -4.81
N ARG A 52 -0.92 -2.08 -4.88
CA ARG A 52 0.33 -1.45 -5.33
C ARG A 52 0.27 -0.87 -6.73
N ARG A 53 -0.47 -1.49 -7.67
CA ARG A 53 -0.62 -0.98 -9.05
C ARG A 53 -1.40 0.33 -9.09
N ALA A 54 -2.50 0.41 -8.33
CA ALA A 54 -3.27 1.66 -8.21
C ALA A 54 -2.43 2.75 -7.54
N ALA A 55 -1.64 2.40 -6.51
CA ALA A 55 -0.72 3.32 -5.86
C ALA A 55 0.37 3.84 -6.81
N SER A 56 0.97 2.97 -7.63
CA SER A 56 1.98 3.37 -8.60
C SER A 56 1.44 4.27 -9.70
N LEU A 57 0.20 4.03 -10.14
CA LEU A 57 -0.48 4.89 -11.12
C LEU A 57 -0.74 6.29 -10.53
N ARG A 58 -1.23 6.36 -9.29
CA ARG A 58 -1.51 7.65 -8.62
C ARG A 58 -0.24 8.46 -8.34
N THR A 59 0.87 7.79 -8.08
CA THR A 59 2.16 8.43 -7.77
C THR A 59 3.07 8.61 -8.99
N SER A 60 2.67 8.08 -10.15
CA SER A 60 3.52 7.94 -11.35
C SER A 60 4.89 7.31 -11.07
N ARG A 61 4.98 6.46 -10.03
CA ARG A 61 6.20 5.77 -9.61
C ARG A 61 5.90 4.30 -9.38
N SER A 62 6.52 3.43 -10.17
CA SER A 62 6.33 1.97 -10.06
C SER A 62 7.08 1.36 -8.87
N GLY A 63 8.21 1.95 -8.48
CA GLY A 63 9.14 1.32 -7.53
C GLY A 63 9.77 0.02 -8.06
N ILE A 64 9.68 -0.23 -9.37
CA ILE A 64 10.23 -1.41 -10.04
C ILE A 64 11.65 -1.05 -10.52
N ILE A 65 12.63 -1.86 -10.14
CA ILE A 65 13.99 -1.81 -10.68
C ILE A 65 14.06 -2.83 -11.82
N GLY A 66 14.35 -2.36 -13.03
CA GLY A 66 14.59 -3.23 -14.18
C GLY A 66 16.08 -3.53 -14.29
N VAL A 67 16.44 -4.81 -14.32
CA VAL A 67 17.82 -5.27 -14.54
C VAL A 67 17.86 -6.00 -15.87
N LEU A 68 18.82 -5.65 -16.73
CA LEU A 68 19.07 -6.32 -18.00
C LEU A 68 20.41 -7.04 -17.90
N VAL A 69 20.37 -8.37 -18.01
CA VAL A 69 21.57 -9.22 -17.99
C VAL A 69 21.62 -9.98 -19.30
N HIS A 70 22.81 -10.07 -19.90
CA HIS A 70 23.02 -10.76 -21.17
C HIS A 70 22.86 -12.29 -21.01
N ASP A 71 23.28 -12.85 -19.88
CA ASP A 71 23.11 -14.26 -19.52
C ASP A 71 23.05 -14.42 -17.99
N ILE A 72 21.95 -14.99 -17.50
CA ILE A 72 21.70 -15.26 -16.07
C ILE A 72 22.49 -16.47 -15.54
N MET A 73 23.03 -17.30 -16.43
CA MET A 73 23.79 -18.51 -16.08
C MET A 73 25.29 -18.26 -15.97
N ASN A 74 25.77 -17.08 -16.37
CA ASN A 74 27.17 -16.73 -16.25
C ASN A 74 27.48 -16.30 -14.79
N PRO A 75 28.34 -17.06 -14.07
CA PRO A 75 28.64 -16.81 -12.65
C PRO A 75 29.17 -15.41 -12.35
N PHE A 76 29.75 -14.73 -13.34
CA PHE A 76 30.29 -13.37 -13.18
C PHE A 76 29.20 -12.31 -12.97
N PHE A 77 27.95 -12.56 -13.42
CA PHE A 77 26.82 -11.64 -13.23
C PHE A 77 25.91 -12.04 -12.07
N ALA A 78 26.13 -13.21 -11.46
CA ALA A 78 25.33 -13.73 -10.35
C ALA A 78 25.78 -13.19 -8.97
N GLU A 79 26.85 -12.39 -8.93
CA GLU A 79 27.40 -11.82 -7.68
C GLU A 79 26.88 -10.41 -7.35
N ILE A 80 25.86 -9.91 -8.06
CA ILE A 80 25.25 -8.58 -7.82
C ILE A 80 23.79 -8.71 -7.37
#